data_AF-A0A418DEJ1-F1
#
_entry.id   AF-A0A418DEJ1-F1
#
_cell.length_a   1.000
_cell.length_b   1.000
_cell.length_c   1.000
_cell.angle_alpha   90.00
_cell.angle_beta   90.00
_cell.angle_gamma   90.00
#
_symmetry.space_group_name_H-M   'P 1'
#
loop_
_entity.id
_entity.type
_entity.pdbx_description
1 polymer ?
#
loop_
_entity_poly.entity_id
_entity_poly.type
_entity_poly.pdbx_seq_one_letter_code
_entity_poly.pdbx_strand_id
1 'polypeptide(L)'
;MRHRSTPPLPDYGSVEYWDNRYIEAGNQASFEWFFPYKDVQGSLESYLRPDKSLERVLVLGCGTSALGADLRKSGFHHITCVDFSGAAIR
;
A
#
# COMPACT_ATOMS: atom_id res chain seq x y z
N MET A 1 29.45 -27.33 -15.41
CA MET A 1 28.22 -26.50 -15.38
C MET A 1 28.16 -25.81 -14.02
N ARG A 2 28.14 -24.47 -13.96
CA ARG A 2 28.04 -23.74 -12.68
C ARG A 2 26.56 -23.61 -12.32
N HIS A 3 26.13 -24.25 -11.25
CA HIS A 3 24.80 -24.06 -10.68
C HIS A 3 24.72 -22.63 -10.17
N ARG A 4 23.95 -21.76 -10.83
CA ARG A 4 23.74 -20.39 -10.35
C ARG A 4 22.74 -20.49 -9.19
N SER A 5 23.20 -20.29 -7.97
CA SER A 5 22.34 -20.24 -6.78
C SER A 5 21.44 -19.02 -6.87
N THR A 6 20.14 -19.22 -6.71
CA THR A 6 19.17 -18.12 -6.60
C THR A 6 19.54 -17.27 -5.38
N PRO A 7 19.61 -15.94 -5.49
CA PRO A 7 19.81 -15.10 -4.32
C PRO A 7 18.66 -15.34 -3.31
N PRO A 8 18.94 -15.25 -2.00
CA PRO A 8 17.90 -15.38 -0.99
C PRO A 8 16.84 -14.30 -1.21
N LEU A 9 15.58 -14.65 -0.93
CA LEU A 9 14.51 -13.67 -0.91
C LEU A 9 14.80 -12.61 0.16
N PRO A 10 14.43 -11.34 -0.07
CA PRO A 10 14.50 -10.33 0.98
C PRO A 10 13.65 -10.74 2.19
N ASP A 11 14.09 -10.30 3.37
CA ASP A 11 13.32 -10.49 4.60
C ASP A 11 12.18 -9.46 4.66
N TYR A 12 11.04 -9.82 4.07
CA TYR A 12 9.85 -8.97 4.08
C TYR A 12 9.22 -8.82 5.48
N GLY A 13 9.69 -9.55 6.49
CA GLY A 13 9.26 -9.39 7.89
C GLY A 13 10.04 -8.32 8.66
N SER A 14 11.19 -7.88 8.14
CA SER A 14 12.07 -6.89 8.78
C SER A 14 11.60 -5.46 8.49
N VAL A 15 11.52 -4.63 9.53
CA VAL A 15 11.24 -3.19 9.38
C VAL A 15 12.39 -2.48 8.66
N GLU A 16 13.63 -2.91 8.90
CA GLU A 16 14.83 -2.35 8.28
C GLU A 16 14.83 -2.55 6.76
N TYR A 17 14.34 -3.68 6.27
CA TYR A 17 14.17 -3.91 4.83
C TYR A 17 13.24 -2.86 4.22
N TRP A 18 12.07 -2.63 4.84
CA TRP A 18 11.07 -1.70 4.34
C TRP A 18 11.52 -0.25 4.47
N ASP A 19 12.11 0.12 5.61
CA ASP A 19 12.68 1.45 5.81
C ASP A 19 13.70 1.79 4.71
N ASN A 20 14.64 0.89 4.46
CA ASN A 20 15.65 1.08 3.40
C ASN A 20 14.99 1.22 2.02
N ARG A 21 14.02 0.36 1.70
CA ARG A 21 13.30 0.41 0.42
C ARG A 21 12.62 1.78 0.21
N TYR A 22 11.94 2.31 1.22
CA TYR A 22 11.22 3.58 1.10
C TYR A 22 12.16 4.78 1.03
N ILE A 23 13.25 4.76 1.83
CA ILE A 23 14.30 5.77 1.78
C ILE A 23 14.96 5.82 0.39
N GLU A 24 15.32 4.66 -0.17
CA GLU A 24 15.94 4.55 -1.51
C GLU A 24 15.01 5.00 -2.63
N ALA A 25 13.70 4.75 -2.49
CA ALA A 25 12.68 5.24 -3.42
C ALA A 25 12.46 6.76 -3.33
N GLY A 26 13.11 7.44 -2.37
CA GLY A 26 13.10 8.89 -2.22
C GLY A 26 11.73 9.46 -1.84
N ASN A 27 10.80 8.65 -1.34
CA ASN A 27 9.42 9.04 -0.98
C ASN A 27 8.63 9.78 -2.08
N GLN A 28 9.07 9.71 -3.35
CA GLN A 28 8.47 10.45 -4.48
C GLN A 28 7.55 9.61 -5.36
N ALA A 29 7.78 8.30 -5.44
CA ALA A 29 6.97 7.41 -6.28
C ALA A 29 6.01 6.58 -5.44
N SER A 30 4.72 6.64 -5.79
CA SER A 30 3.76 5.65 -5.31
C SER A 30 4.03 4.30 -5.95
N PHE A 31 3.94 3.22 -5.18
CA PHE A 31 4.12 1.86 -5.68
C PHE A 31 2.96 0.96 -5.27
N GLU A 32 2.44 0.20 -6.24
CA GLU A 32 1.43 -0.83 -6.01
C GLU A 32 2.07 -2.21 -6.17
N TRP A 33 1.85 -3.09 -5.17
CA TRP A 33 2.34 -4.47 -5.24
C TRP A 33 1.52 -5.34 -6.18
N PHE A 34 0.21 -5.15 -6.20
CA PHE A 34 -0.72 -6.00 -6.96
C PHE A 34 -1.51 -5.19 -7.98
N PHE A 35 -2.49 -4.41 -7.51
CA PHE A 35 -3.44 -3.72 -8.38
C PHE A 35 -3.71 -2.31 -7.87
N PRO A 36 -3.72 -1.29 -8.74
CA PRO A 36 -4.22 0.02 -8.38
C PRO A 36 -5.72 -0.02 -8.08
N TYR A 37 -6.20 0.95 -7.30
CA TYR A 37 -7.60 1.02 -6.85
C TYR A 37 -8.62 0.85 -7.99
N LYS A 38 -8.38 1.53 -9.13
CA LYS A 38 -9.26 1.50 -10.31
C LYS A 38 -9.56 0.09 -10.83
N ASP A 39 -8.64 -0.86 -10.67
CA ASP A 39 -8.76 -2.20 -11.22
C ASP A 39 -9.61 -3.11 -10.30
N VAL A 40 -9.69 -2.76 -9.00
CA VAL A 40 -10.45 -3.49 -7.98
C VAL A 40 -11.70 -2.76 -7.51
N GLN A 41 -11.89 -1.51 -7.92
CA GLN A 41 -12.92 -0.60 -7.40
C GLN A 41 -14.33 -1.21 -7.41
N GLY A 42 -14.79 -1.72 -8.57
CA GLY A 42 -16.15 -2.26 -8.68
C GLY A 42 -16.39 -3.45 -7.77
N SER A 43 -15.43 -4.38 -7.72
CA SER A 43 -15.50 -5.54 -6.84
C SER A 43 -15.44 -5.15 -5.36
N LEU A 44 -14.56 -4.22 -4.98
CA LEU A 44 -14.41 -3.77 -3.60
C LEU A 44 -15.67 -3.03 -3.13
N GLU A 45 -16.13 -2.03 -3.89
CA GLU A 45 -17.26 -1.18 -3.51
C GLU A 45 -18.58 -1.95 -3.44
N SER A 46 -18.68 -3.11 -4.11
CA SER A 46 -19.87 -3.97 -4.01
C SER A 46 -20.15 -4.51 -2.60
N TYR A 47 -19.14 -4.51 -1.73
CA TYR A 47 -19.25 -4.95 -0.33
C TYR A 47 -19.42 -3.80 0.66
N LEU A 48 -19.44 -2.55 0.19
CA LEU A 48 -19.45 -1.35 1.03
C LEU A 48 -20.83 -0.69 1.02
N ARG A 49 -21.04 0.23 1.97
CA ARG A 49 -22.24 1.07 2.00
C ARG A 49 -22.36 1.87 0.70
N PRO A 50 -23.58 2.08 0.18
CA PRO A 50 -23.81 2.95 -0.98
C PRO A 50 -23.29 4.37 -0.76
N ASP A 51 -23.45 4.89 0.47
CA ASP A 51 -22.86 6.16 0.88
C ASP A 51 -21.44 5.94 1.44
N LYS A 52 -20.46 6.17 0.56
CA LYS A 52 -19.02 6.05 0.85
C LYS A 52 -18.54 7.02 1.92
N SER A 53 -19.23 8.14 2.11
CA SER A 53 -18.81 9.15 3.10
C SER A 53 -18.97 8.64 4.54
N LEU A 54 -19.89 7.69 4.76
CA LEU A 54 -20.11 7.04 6.04
C LEU A 54 -19.12 5.90 6.31
N GLU A 55 -18.32 5.49 5.32
CA GLU A 55 -17.35 4.42 5.49
C GLU A 55 -16.10 4.84 6.27
N ARG A 56 -15.68 3.95 7.17
CA ARG A 56 -14.44 4.10 7.94
C ARG A 56 -13.48 3.01 7.48
N VAL A 57 -12.39 3.44 6.84
CA VAL A 57 -11.42 2.55 6.19
C VAL A 57 -10.09 2.62 6.92
N LEU A 58 -9.53 1.45 7.24
CA LEU A 58 -8.18 1.29 7.75
C LEU A 58 -7.34 0.53 6.71
N VAL A 59 -6.32 1.18 6.16
CA VAL A 59 -5.37 0.57 5.23
C VAL A 59 -4.13 0.15 6.01
N LEU A 60 -3.96 -1.16 6.19
CA LEU A 60 -2.82 -1.76 6.90
C LEU A 60 -1.67 -2.02 5.94
N GLY A 61 -0.44 -1.70 6.36
CA GLY A 61 0.75 -1.88 5.52
C GLY A 61 0.66 -1.02 4.25
N CYS A 62 0.28 0.25 4.42
CA CYS A 62 -0.03 1.11 3.28
C CYS A 62 1.20 1.41 2.41
N GLY A 63 2.41 1.33 2.96
CA GLY A 63 3.64 1.71 2.29
C GLY A 63 3.49 3.07 1.60
N THR A 64 3.89 3.12 0.33
CA THR A 64 3.70 4.28 -0.56
C THR A 64 2.56 4.09 -1.57
N SER A 65 1.64 3.15 -1.33
CA SER A 65 0.50 2.91 -2.22
C SER A 65 -0.37 4.17 -2.40
N ALA A 66 -0.93 4.33 -3.60
CA ALA A 66 -1.88 5.40 -3.89
C ALA A 66 -3.29 5.09 -3.38
N LEU A 67 -3.56 3.87 -2.90
CA LEU A 67 -4.88 3.39 -2.50
C LEU A 67 -5.62 4.35 -1.55
N GLY A 68 -4.97 4.82 -0.49
CA GLY A 68 -5.59 5.76 0.46
C GLY A 68 -6.00 7.08 -0.20
N ALA A 69 -5.15 7.62 -1.08
CA ALA A 69 -5.44 8.85 -1.82
C ALA A 69 -6.56 8.64 -2.85
N ASP A 70 -6.58 7.49 -3.52
CA ASP A 70 -7.58 7.19 -4.53
C ASP A 70 -8.95 6.87 -3.91
N LEU A 71 -9.00 6.20 -2.77
CA LEU A 71 -10.21 6.09 -1.94
C LEU A 71 -10.73 7.48 -1.55
N ARG A 72 -9.85 8.39 -1.11
CA ARG A 72 -10.27 9.76 -0.76
C ARG A 72 -10.90 10.50 -1.94
N LYS A 73 -10.32 10.34 -3.14
CA LYS A 73 -10.84 10.92 -4.38
C LYS A 73 -12.15 10.28 -4.84
N SER A 74 -12.40 9.01 -4.49
CA SER A 74 -13.61 8.27 -4.91
C SER A 74 -14.82 8.46 -3.98
N GLY A 75 -14.67 9.26 -2.91
CA GLY A 75 -15.77 9.70 -2.03
C GLY A 75 -15.71 9.18 -0.60
N PHE A 76 -14.67 8.42 -0.23
CA PHE A 76 -14.45 7.99 1.15
C PHE A 76 -13.87 9.14 1.98
N HIS A 77 -14.44 9.40 3.15
CA HIS A 77 -14.05 10.56 3.97
C HIS A 77 -13.23 10.21 5.21
N HIS A 78 -13.37 8.99 5.73
CA HIS A 78 -12.70 8.56 6.96
C HIS A 78 -11.70 7.43 6.66
N ILE A 79 -10.48 7.80 6.26
CA ILE A 79 -9.43 6.87 5.87
C ILE A 79 -8.24 7.04 6.80
N THR A 80 -7.77 5.96 7.39
CA THR A 80 -6.53 5.90 8.15
C THR A 80 -5.58 4.93 7.48
N CYS A 81 -4.39 5.38 7.13
CA CYS A 81 -3.33 4.55 6.57
C CYS A 81 -2.27 4.36 7.64
N VAL A 82 -1.85 3.12 7.86
CA VAL A 82 -0.82 2.78 8.83
C VAL A 82 0.21 1.85 8.20
N ASP A 83 1.44 2.02 8.65
CA ASP A 83 2.56 1.16 8.30
C ASP A 83 3.46 1.03 9.52
N PHE A 84 4.09 -0.13 9.68
CA PHE A 84 5.07 -0.37 10.73
C PHE A 84 6.45 0.24 10.41
N SER A 85 6.70 0.56 9.13
CA SER A 85 7.88 1.30 8.68
C SER A 85 7.62 2.79 8.87
N GLY A 86 8.40 3.41 9.76
CA GLY A 86 8.34 4.84 9.97
C GLY A 86 8.70 5.62 8.71
N ALA A 87 9.57 5.07 7.85
CA ALA A 87 9.98 5.73 6.60
C ALA A 87 8.84 5.86 5.57
N ALA A 88 7.81 5.00 5.66
CA ALA A 88 6.64 5.06 4.79
C ALA A 88 5.65 6.17 5.17
N ILE A 89 5.67 6.60 6.45
CA ILE A 89 4.71 7.54 7.02
C ILE A 89 5.36 8.93 7.08
N ARG A 90 4.65 9.95 6.58
CA ARG A 90 5.11 11.35 6.56
C ARG A 90 4.69 12.11 7.80
#